data_AF-A0A932RZI5-F1
#
_entry.id   AF-A0A932RZI5-F1
#
_cell.length_a   1.000
_cell.length_b   1.000
_cell.length_c   1.000
_cell.angle_alpha   90.00
_cell.angle_beta   90.00
_cell.angle_gamma   90.00
#
_symmetry.space_group_name_H-M   'P 1'
#
loop_
_entity.id
_entity.type
_entity.pdbx_description
1 polymer ?
#
loop_
_entity_poly.entity_id
_entity_poly.type
_entity_poly.pdbx_seq_one_letter_code
_entity_poly.pdbx_strand_id
1 'polypeptide(L)'
;MKQEMLKGLAKQLHEGLRQTDDIDNETRRLLQSLNQDIENALRHDDPPDDPIYAAISERAKLIYAGFATRHPKLEPTLRELGNMLERIGV
;
A
#
# COMPACT_ATOMS: atom_id res chain seq x y z
N MET A 1 8.00 1.48 15.54
CA MET A 1 8.69 1.28 14.25
C MET A 1 7.78 0.73 13.15
N LYS A 2 7.24 -0.51 13.21
CA LYS A 2 6.39 -1.06 12.12
C LYS A 2 5.14 -0.21 11.81
N GLN A 3 4.38 0.21 12.82
CA GLN A 3 3.23 1.11 12.65
C GLN A 3 3.61 2.47 12.03
N GLU A 4 4.76 3.05 12.40
CA GLU A 4 5.20 4.33 11.83
C GLU A 4 5.57 4.20 10.35
N MET A 5 6.19 3.07 9.97
CA MET A 5 6.45 2.75 8.57
C MET A 5 5.14 2.62 7.78
N LEU A 6 4.14 1.90 8.32
CA LEU A 6 2.81 1.77 7.69
C LEU A 6 2.08 3.10 7.57
N LYS A 7 2.17 3.98 8.57
CA LYS A 7 1.63 5.35 8.48
C LYS A 7 2.29 6.15 7.36
N GLY A 8 3.62 6.08 7.25
CA GLY A 8 4.36 6.71 6.15
C GLY A 8 3.90 6.20 4.79
N LEU A 9 3.74 4.87 4.69
CA LEU A 9 3.32 4.16 3.49
C LEU A 9 1.92 4.57 3.03
N ALA A 10 0.94 4.59 3.95
CA ALA A 10 -0.42 5.04 3.68
C ALA A 10 -0.42 6.48 3.14
N LYS A 11 0.38 7.36 3.76
CA LYS A 11 0.50 8.75 3.34
C LYS A 11 1.11 8.88 1.95
N GLN A 12 2.22 8.19 1.67
CA GLN A 12 2.87 8.20 0.35
C GLN A 12 1.96 7.64 -0.74
N LEU A 13 1.26 6.54 -0.48
CA LEU A 13 0.29 5.94 -1.40
C LEU A 13 -0.83 6.93 -1.71
N HIS A 14 -1.38 7.54 -0.67
CA HIS A 14 -2.46 8.51 -0.79
C HIS A 14 -2.03 9.78 -1.55
N GLU A 15 -0.80 10.25 -1.36
CA GLU A 15 -0.24 11.37 -2.13
C GLU A 15 -0.02 10.98 -3.61
N GLY A 16 0.55 9.81 -3.88
CA GLY A 16 0.74 9.30 -5.25
C GLY A 16 -0.59 9.15 -6.01
N LEU A 17 -1.63 8.67 -5.33
CA LEU A 17 -3.00 8.60 -5.84
C LEU A 17 -3.61 9.97 -6.18
N ARG A 18 -3.34 11.00 -5.37
CA ARG A 18 -3.83 12.36 -5.63
C ARG A 18 -3.11 13.04 -6.78
N GLN A 19 -1.80 12.77 -6.93
CA GLN A 19 -0.96 13.40 -7.95
C GLN A 19 -1.12 12.74 -9.33
N THR A 20 -1.70 11.55 -9.40
CA THR A 20 -1.90 10.82 -10.65
C THR A 20 -3.36 10.89 -11.08
N ASP A 21 -3.66 11.80 -12.00
CA ASP A 21 -4.98 11.90 -12.66
C ASP A 21 -5.24 10.74 -13.63
N ASP A 22 -4.18 10.11 -14.14
CA ASP A 22 -4.24 9.03 -15.13
C ASP A 22 -4.22 7.66 -14.45
N ILE A 23 -5.10 7.42 -13.47
CA ILE A 23 -5.32 6.09 -12.88
C ILE A 23 -6.74 5.64 -13.25
N ASP A 24 -6.89 4.40 -13.73
CA ASP A 24 -8.21 3.84 -14.01
C ASP A 24 -9.06 3.69 -12.73
N ASN A 25 -10.37 3.71 -12.89
CA ASN A 25 -11.31 3.69 -11.77
C ASN A 25 -11.21 2.42 -10.91
N GLU A 26 -10.84 1.29 -11.50
CA GLU A 26 -10.73 0.01 -10.80
C GLU A 26 -9.53 0.02 -9.86
N THR A 27 -8.39 0.46 -10.36
CA THR A 27 -7.21 0.67 -9.54
C THR A 27 -7.48 1.65 -8.42
N ARG A 28 -8.04 2.82 -8.74
CA ARG A 28 -8.28 3.84 -7.71
C ARG A 28 -9.06 3.25 -6.54
N ARG A 29 -10.04 2.36 -6.82
CA ARG A 29 -10.77 1.61 -5.78
C ARG A 29 -9.89 0.62 -5.04
N LEU A 30 -9.06 -0.17 -5.73
CA LEU A 30 -8.14 -1.13 -5.10
C LEU A 30 -7.15 -0.44 -4.14
N LEU A 31 -6.57 0.68 -4.57
CA LEU A 31 -5.62 1.46 -3.78
C LEU A 31 -6.29 2.19 -2.61
N GLN A 32 -7.52 2.69 -2.79
CA GLN A 32 -8.32 3.21 -1.67
C GLN A 32 -8.65 2.12 -0.65
N SER A 33 -9.01 0.92 -1.10
CA SER A 33 -9.29 -0.21 -0.21
C SER A 33 -8.05 -0.60 0.58
N LEU A 34 -6.89 -0.68 -0.08
CA LEU A 34 -5.61 -0.96 0.59
C LEU A 34 -5.28 0.10 1.65
N ASN A 35 -5.51 1.38 1.34
CA ASN A 35 -5.31 2.46 2.31
C ASN A 35 -6.24 2.31 3.52
N GLN A 36 -7.50 1.94 3.29
CA GLN A 36 -8.47 1.69 4.36
C GLN A 36 -8.04 0.51 5.26
N ASP A 37 -7.54 -0.57 4.66
CA ASP A 37 -7.04 -1.74 5.38
C ASP A 37 -5.83 -1.37 6.26
N ILE A 38 -4.88 -0.58 5.74
CA ILE A 38 -3.73 -0.07 6.49
C ILE A 38 -4.20 0.80 7.65
N GLU A 39 -5.13 1.72 7.43
CA GLU A 39 -5.67 2.58 8.49
C GLU A 39 -6.42 1.80 9.57
N ASN A 40 -7.10 0.71 9.19
CA ASN A 40 -7.77 -0.17 10.15
C ASN A 40 -6.75 -0.92 11.02
N ALA A 41 -5.71 -1.50 10.42
CA ALA A 41 -4.61 -2.14 11.14
C ALA A 41 -3.88 -1.16 12.09
N LEU A 42 -3.72 0.09 11.66
CA LEU A 42 -3.13 1.15 12.49
C LEU A 42 -4.03 1.59 13.65
N ARG A 43 -5.37 1.52 13.49
CA ARG A 43 -6.33 1.92 14.53
C ARG A 43 -6.50 0.87 15.62
N HIS A 44 -6.33 -0.39 15.29
CA HIS A 44 -6.57 -1.49 16.23
C HIS A 44 -5.40 -1.78 17.17
N ASP A 45 -4.24 -1.12 16.98
CA ASP A 45 -2.99 -1.43 17.68
C ASP A 45 -2.68 -2.94 17.64
N ASP A 46 -3.08 -3.60 16.54
CA ASP A 46 -2.96 -5.05 16.40
C ASP A 46 -1.49 -5.45 16.45
N PRO A 47 -1.18 -6.54 17.17
CA PRO A 47 0.19 -7.01 17.31
C PRO A 47 0.81 -7.23 15.92
N PRO A 48 2.09 -6.90 15.71
CA PRO A 48 2.73 -6.90 14.39
C PRO A 48 2.80 -8.27 13.67
N ASP A 49 2.40 -9.36 14.33
CA ASP A 49 2.23 -10.72 13.77
C ASP A 49 0.78 -11.02 13.38
N ASP A 50 -0.11 -10.02 13.43
CA ASP A 50 -1.49 -10.19 13.04
C ASP A 50 -1.56 -10.52 11.53
N PRO A 51 -2.31 -11.56 11.13
CA PRO A 51 -2.53 -11.91 9.72
C PRO A 51 -3.03 -10.74 8.86
N ILE A 52 -3.58 -9.68 9.46
CA ILE A 52 -3.96 -8.44 8.76
C ILE A 52 -2.76 -7.82 8.02
N TYR A 53 -1.56 -7.86 8.59
CA TYR A 53 -0.36 -7.29 7.96
C TYR A 53 0.10 -8.11 6.75
N ALA A 54 -0.01 -9.44 6.82
CA ALA A 54 0.27 -10.33 5.70
C ALA A 54 -0.74 -10.12 4.56
N ALA A 55 -2.03 -9.98 4.89
CA ALA A 55 -3.09 -9.70 3.92
C ALA A 55 -2.90 -8.35 3.22
N ILE A 56 -2.51 -7.31 3.96
CA ILE A 56 -2.16 -5.98 3.42
C ILE A 56 -0.96 -6.11 2.46
N SER A 57 0.07 -6.85 2.86
CA SER A 57 1.28 -7.07 2.04
C SER A 57 0.95 -7.78 0.73
N GLU A 58 0.16 -8.84 0.77
CA GLU A 58 -0.25 -9.59 -0.41
C GLU A 58 -1.13 -8.76 -1.36
N ARG A 59 -2.10 -8.03 -0.81
CA ARG A 59 -2.97 -7.15 -1.60
C ARG A 59 -2.18 -6.04 -2.29
N ALA A 60 -1.21 -5.44 -1.61
CA ALA A 60 -0.32 -4.45 -2.21
C ALA A 60 0.56 -5.03 -3.33
N LYS A 61 1.09 -6.25 -3.17
CA LYS A 61 1.86 -6.94 -4.21
C LYS A 61 1.02 -7.22 -5.46
N LEU A 62 -0.23 -7.63 -5.29
CA LEU A 62 -1.17 -7.86 -6.39
C LEU A 62 -1.47 -6.57 -7.16
N ILE A 63 -1.70 -5.46 -6.43
CA ILE A 63 -1.91 -4.15 -7.04
C ILE A 63 -0.63 -3.71 -7.79
N TYR A 64 0.55 -3.88 -7.19
CA TYR A 64 1.84 -3.55 -7.82
C TYR A 64 2.07 -4.30 -9.15
N ALA A 65 1.82 -5.61 -9.17
CA ALA A 65 2.02 -6.44 -10.35
C ALA A 65 1.15 -5.99 -11.54
N GLY A 66 -0.03 -5.43 -11.27
CA GLY A 66 -0.91 -4.84 -12.29
C GLY A 66 -0.58 -3.41 -12.69
N PHE A 67 0.29 -2.72 -11.92
CA PHE A 67 0.55 -1.27 -11.99
C PHE A 67 1.83 -0.88 -12.71
N ALA A 68 2.92 -1.62 -12.47
CA ALA A 68 4.25 -1.26 -12.96
C ALA A 68 4.31 -1.13 -14.49
N THR A 69 3.42 -1.84 -15.21
CA THR A 69 3.33 -1.80 -16.68
C THR A 69 2.45 -0.66 -17.21
N ARG A 70 1.54 -0.12 -16.41
CA ARG A 70 0.54 0.87 -16.86
C ARG A 70 0.80 2.29 -16.37
N HIS A 71 1.42 2.46 -15.21
CA HIS A 71 1.60 3.78 -14.57
C HIS A 71 3.05 4.02 -14.12
N PRO A 72 3.96 4.34 -15.06
CA PRO A 72 5.39 4.51 -14.75
C PRO A 72 5.67 5.64 -13.75
N LYS A 73 4.77 6.63 -13.64
CA LYS A 73 4.88 7.71 -12.65
C LYS A 73 4.71 7.24 -11.20
N LEU A 74 3.96 6.15 -11.00
CA LEU A 74 3.71 5.55 -9.68
C LEU A 74 4.73 4.47 -9.34
N GLU A 75 5.52 4.02 -10.32
CA GLU A 75 6.53 2.98 -10.15
C GLU A 75 7.47 3.21 -8.94
N PRO A 76 8.10 4.39 -8.75
CA PRO A 76 9.01 4.59 -7.62
C PRO A 76 8.29 4.50 -6.26
N THR A 77 7.12 5.12 -6.12
CA THR A 77 6.31 5.06 -4.89
C THR A 77 5.85 3.64 -4.59
N LEU A 78 5.41 2.90 -5.61
CA LEU A 78 4.91 1.53 -5.45
C LEU A 78 6.03 0.51 -5.22
N ARG A 79 7.23 0.73 -5.79
CA ARG A 79 8.42 -0.07 -5.53
C ARG A 79 8.88 0.10 -4.07
N GLU A 80 8.90 1.34 -3.58
CA GLU A 80 9.22 1.63 -2.18
C GLU A 80 8.19 0.97 -1.24
N LEU A 81 6.91 1.02 -1.63
CA LEU A 81 5.81 0.37 -0.92
C LEU A 81 6.00 -1.16 -0.83
N GLY A 82 6.33 -1.81 -1.95
CA GLY A 82 6.63 -3.24 -2.01
C GLY A 82 7.82 -3.63 -1.13
N ASN A 83 8.94 -2.90 -1.24
CA ASN A 83 10.15 -3.16 -0.45
C ASN A 83 9.89 -3.04 1.06
N MET A 84 9.08 -2.06 1.50
CA MET A 84 8.75 -1.90 2.91
C MET A 84 7.81 -3.02 3.42
N LEU A 85 6.85 -3.45 2.60
CA LEU A 85 5.97 -4.54 2.94
C LEU A 85 6.68 -5.89 3.00
N GLU A 86 7.71 -6.10 2.16
CA GLU A 86 8.63 -7.23 2.33
C GLU A 86 9.31 -7.17 3.70
N ARG A 87 9.87 -6.02 4.08
CA ARG A 87 10.51 -5.84 5.41
C ARG A 87 9.54 -5.99 6.60
N ILE A 88 8.22 -5.87 6.39
CA ILE A 88 7.20 -6.07 7.43
C ILE A 88 6.77 -7.53 7.53
N GLY A 89 6.63 -8.21 6.37
CA GLY A 89 6.04 -9.53 6.25
C GLY A 89 7.00 -10.72 6.34
N VAL A 90 8.31 -10.55 6.10
CA VAL A 90 9.33 -11.60 6.24
C VAL A 90 10.71 -10.98 6.49
#